data_AF-A0A1J8P1V4-F1
#
_entry.id   AF-A0A1J8P1V4-F1
#
_cell.length_a   1.000
_cell.length_b   1.000
_cell.length_c   1.000
_cell.angle_alpha   90.00
_cell.angle_beta   90.00
_cell.angle_gamma   90.00
#
_symmetry.space_group_name_H-M   'P 1'
#
loop_
_entity.id
_entity.type
_entity.pdbx_description
1 polymer ?
#
loop_
_entity_poly.entity_id
_entity_poly.type
_entity_poly.pdbx_seq_one_letter_code
_entity_poly.pdbx_strand_id
1 'polypeptide(L)'
;NGTGTSFTLAEGTHAIDAIQVKQTNVAGNVSSVVKNAGAIVVDTSNPLFAGASTANVGMNAAITTIVYDAQASNLNGGNADDGITYSIKNASTSKFAITTDTGIVTYKAIQTTVHSDTVAIIATDVAGNATEQTVTVS
;
A
#
# COMPACT_ATOMS: atom_id res chain seq x y z
N ASN A 1 4.17 -1.74 -26.20
CA ASN A 1 3.85 -2.48 -27.44
C ASN A 1 2.48 -3.10 -27.29
N GLY A 2 1.60 -2.90 -28.28
CA GLY A 2 0.27 -3.50 -28.29
C GLY A 2 0.23 -4.85 -29.01
N THR A 3 -0.69 -5.72 -28.60
CA THR A 3 -1.04 -6.97 -29.29
C THR A 3 -2.55 -7.06 -29.43
N GLY A 4 -3.03 -7.36 -30.65
CA GLY A 4 -4.45 -7.45 -30.95
C GLY A 4 -5.20 -6.15 -30.62
N THR A 5 -6.12 -6.20 -29.66
CA THR A 5 -6.99 -5.10 -29.23
C THR A 5 -6.49 -4.37 -27.97
N SER A 6 -5.27 -4.64 -27.51
CA SER A 6 -4.76 -4.11 -26.24
C SER A 6 -3.30 -3.67 -26.33
N PHE A 7 -2.90 -2.81 -25.40
CA PHE A 7 -1.50 -2.46 -25.16
C PHE A 7 -1.30 -2.23 -23.67
N THR A 8 -0.07 -2.45 -23.21
CA THR A 8 0.33 -2.15 -21.83
C THR A 8 0.97 -0.77 -21.78
N LEU A 9 0.65 -0.02 -20.74
CA LEU A 9 1.32 1.22 -20.38
C LEU A 9 2.41 0.93 -19.36
N ALA A 10 3.56 1.58 -19.51
CA ALA A 10 4.58 1.58 -18.48
C ALA A 10 4.12 2.39 -17.26
N GLU A 11 4.69 2.08 -16.10
CA GLU A 11 4.56 2.88 -14.87
C GLU A 11 4.88 4.35 -15.13
N GLY A 12 4.15 5.23 -14.46
CA GLY A 12 4.29 6.68 -14.54
C GLY A 12 2.99 7.39 -14.89
N THR A 13 3.11 8.71 -15.07
CA THR A 13 1.97 9.57 -15.44
C THR A 13 1.95 9.78 -16.94
N HIS A 14 0.85 9.37 -17.57
CA HIS A 14 0.54 9.66 -18.97
C HIS A 14 -0.40 10.86 -19.00
N ALA A 15 0.12 12.03 -19.37
CA ALA A 15 -0.66 13.27 -19.41
C ALA A 15 -1.86 13.20 -20.37
N ILE A 16 -2.77 14.17 -20.27
CA ILE A 16 -3.83 14.36 -21.26
C ILE A 16 -3.21 14.35 -22.66
N ASP A 17 -3.88 13.72 -23.62
CA ASP A 17 -3.45 13.59 -25.02
C ASP A 17 -2.16 12.78 -25.28
N ALA A 18 -1.49 12.27 -24.24
CA ALA A 18 -0.25 11.50 -24.39
C ALA A 18 -0.50 10.12 -25.02
N ILE A 19 -1.63 9.49 -24.71
CA ILE A 19 -2.02 8.20 -25.28
C ILE A 19 -2.91 8.44 -26.49
N GLN A 20 -2.47 7.95 -27.64
CA GLN A 20 -3.16 8.12 -28.91
C GLN A 20 -3.39 6.77 -29.57
N VAL A 21 -4.63 6.49 -29.96
CA VAL A 21 -5.03 5.24 -30.58
C VAL A 21 -5.69 5.51 -31.92
N LYS A 22 -5.26 4.77 -32.95
CA LYS A 22 -5.95 4.67 -34.24
C LYS A 22 -6.01 3.21 -34.66
N GLN A 23 -7.02 2.86 -35.44
CA GLN A 23 -7.24 1.49 -35.91
C GLN A 23 -7.20 1.45 -37.44
N THR A 24 -6.69 0.35 -37.99
CA THR A 24 -6.76 0.07 -39.43
C THR A 24 -7.47 -1.27 -39.61
N ASN A 25 -8.52 -1.32 -40.43
CA ASN A 25 -9.24 -2.57 -40.70
C ASN A 25 -8.53 -3.42 -41.77
N VAL A 26 -9.02 -4.65 -42.02
CA VAL A 26 -8.45 -5.57 -43.04
C VAL A 26 -8.46 -4.96 -44.45
N ALA A 27 -9.43 -4.09 -44.75
CA ALA A 27 -9.53 -3.40 -46.04
C ALA A 27 -8.63 -2.15 -46.14
N GLY A 28 -7.87 -1.81 -45.09
CA GLY A 28 -6.94 -0.67 -45.08
C GLY A 28 -7.56 0.67 -44.66
N ASN A 29 -8.84 0.73 -44.27
CA ASN A 29 -9.46 1.97 -43.79
C ASN A 29 -8.95 2.31 -42.38
N VAL A 30 -8.59 3.57 -42.15
CA VAL A 30 -8.01 4.08 -40.89
C VAL A 30 -9.03 4.96 -40.15
N SER A 31 -9.15 4.79 -38.82
CA SER A 31 -10.00 5.64 -37.97
C SER A 31 -9.38 7.02 -37.72
N SER A 32 -10.18 7.95 -37.17
CA SER A 32 -9.62 9.13 -36.48
C SER A 32 -8.79 8.71 -35.27
N VAL A 33 -7.84 9.57 -34.86
CA VAL A 33 -7.09 9.37 -33.61
C VAL A 33 -8.00 9.69 -32.43
N VAL A 34 -8.08 8.76 -31.49
CA VAL A 34 -8.70 8.97 -30.17
C VAL A 34 -7.60 9.17 -29.15
N LYS A 35 -7.83 10.06 -28.18
CA LYS A 35 -6.88 10.40 -27.13
C LYS A 35 -7.49 10.20 -25.75
N ASN A 36 -6.63 10.01 -24.74
CA ASN A 36 -7.08 10.03 -23.35
C ASN A 36 -7.48 11.45 -22.92
N ALA A 37 -8.71 11.61 -22.41
CA ALA A 37 -9.25 12.91 -22.00
C ALA A 37 -8.72 13.42 -20.65
N GLY A 38 -8.17 12.53 -19.83
CA GLY A 38 -7.58 12.83 -18.52
C GLY A 38 -6.19 12.21 -18.41
N ALA A 39 -5.38 12.70 -17.48
CA ALA A 39 -4.12 12.04 -17.14
C ALA A 39 -4.41 10.63 -16.60
N ILE A 40 -3.61 9.66 -17.03
CA ILE A 40 -3.67 8.28 -16.56
C ILE A 40 -2.39 8.05 -15.75
N VAL A 41 -2.55 7.75 -14.46
CA VAL A 41 -1.43 7.33 -13.61
C VAL A 41 -1.42 5.81 -13.58
N VAL A 42 -0.28 5.23 -13.95
CA VAL A 42 -0.01 3.81 -13.77
C VAL A 42 1.00 3.70 -12.65
N ASP A 43 0.60 3.10 -11.55
CA ASP A 43 1.44 2.86 -10.39
C ASP A 43 1.39 1.37 -10.07
N THR A 44 2.56 0.75 -10.07
CA THR A 44 2.74 -0.69 -9.82
C THR A 44 3.71 -0.95 -8.67
N SER A 45 4.15 0.11 -8.00
CA SER A 45 5.11 0.03 -6.91
C SER A 45 4.38 -0.29 -5.62
N ASN A 46 4.80 -1.34 -4.90
CA ASN A 46 4.20 -1.60 -3.59
C ASN A 46 4.81 -0.67 -2.53
N PRO A 47 4.05 -0.34 -1.46
CA PRO A 47 4.58 0.34 -0.28
C PRO A 47 5.78 -0.39 0.33
N LEU A 48 6.69 0.36 0.96
CA LEU A 48 7.87 -0.18 1.65
C LEU A 48 7.83 0.18 3.13
N PHE A 49 7.97 -0.81 4.02
CA PHE A 49 8.18 -0.57 5.45
C PHE A 49 9.64 -0.19 5.72
N ALA A 50 9.87 0.93 6.43
CA ALA A 50 11.22 1.38 6.80
C ALA A 50 11.70 0.86 8.17
N GLY A 51 10.78 0.28 8.96
CA GLY A 51 10.99 -0.09 10.37
C GLY A 51 11.45 -1.53 10.62
N ALA A 52 11.87 -1.77 11.87
CA ALA A 52 12.20 -3.11 12.37
C ALA A 52 10.95 -3.99 12.44
N SER A 53 11.10 -5.30 12.24
CA SER A 53 10.00 -6.25 12.41
C SER A 53 9.82 -6.74 13.87
N THR A 54 10.36 -6.01 14.84
CA THR A 54 10.26 -6.35 16.26
C THR A 54 10.03 -5.11 17.13
N ALA A 55 9.28 -5.28 18.21
CA ALA A 55 9.08 -4.26 19.24
C ALA A 55 9.06 -4.90 20.63
N ASN A 56 9.48 -4.14 21.63
CA ASN A 56 9.47 -4.58 23.03
C ASN A 56 8.55 -3.69 23.85
N VAL A 57 7.62 -4.29 24.59
CA VAL A 57 6.64 -3.57 25.42
C VAL A 57 6.58 -4.23 26.79
N GLY A 58 6.79 -3.42 27.83
CA GLY A 58 6.70 -3.93 29.20
C GLY A 58 5.29 -4.41 29.54
N MET A 59 5.22 -5.45 30.38
CA MET A 59 3.96 -5.87 31.00
C MET A 59 3.27 -4.69 31.69
N ASN A 60 1.94 -4.74 31.75
CA ASN A 60 1.09 -3.72 32.36
C ASN A 60 1.16 -2.34 31.69
N ALA A 61 1.74 -2.22 30.49
CA ALA A 61 1.63 -1.01 29.67
C ALA A 61 0.15 -0.67 29.43
N ALA A 62 -0.16 0.64 29.43
CA ALA A 62 -1.49 1.12 29.11
C ALA A 62 -1.87 0.77 27.67
N ILE A 63 -3.15 0.53 27.40
CA ILE A 63 -3.63 0.23 26.03
C ILE A 63 -3.47 1.40 25.05
N THR A 64 -3.17 2.60 25.56
CA THR A 64 -2.83 3.79 24.74
C THR A 64 -1.34 3.86 24.39
N THR A 65 -0.52 2.96 24.93
CA THR A 65 0.90 2.90 24.60
C THR A 65 1.05 2.46 23.14
N ILE A 66 1.81 3.25 22.38
CA ILE A 66 2.26 2.88 21.03
C ILE A 66 3.18 1.67 21.18
N VAL A 67 2.78 0.53 20.64
CA VAL A 67 3.57 -0.71 20.69
C VAL A 67 4.46 -0.86 19.46
N TYR A 68 4.02 -0.30 18.34
CA TYR A 68 4.75 -0.30 17.09
C TYR A 68 4.25 0.85 16.22
N ASP A 69 5.14 1.38 15.39
CA ASP A 69 4.84 2.41 14.41
C ASP A 69 5.31 1.92 13.04
N ALA A 70 4.38 1.78 12.09
CA ALA A 70 4.60 1.03 10.86
C ALA A 70 5.45 1.78 9.83
N GLN A 71 5.26 3.08 9.69
CA GLN A 71 6.12 3.98 8.91
C GLN A 71 6.46 3.46 7.50
N ALA A 72 5.47 2.94 6.78
CA ALA A 72 5.60 2.58 5.37
C ALA A 72 5.53 3.81 4.47
N SER A 73 6.24 3.78 3.34
CA SER A 73 6.24 4.83 2.32
C SER A 73 5.77 4.28 0.98
N ASN A 74 5.05 5.11 0.20
CA ASN A 74 4.56 4.71 -1.13
C ASN A 74 5.70 4.49 -2.14
N LEU A 75 6.74 5.32 -2.07
CA LEU A 75 7.91 5.26 -2.96
C LEU A 75 9.19 5.13 -2.16
N ASN A 76 10.23 4.60 -2.79
CA ASN A 76 11.56 4.56 -2.18
C ASN A 76 12.06 5.98 -1.89
N GLY A 77 12.29 6.30 -0.60
CA GLY A 77 12.65 7.64 -0.15
C GLY A 77 11.48 8.63 -0.04
N GLY A 78 10.24 8.15 -0.15
CA GLY A 78 9.04 8.93 0.18
C GLY A 78 8.91 9.18 1.69
N ASN A 79 8.03 10.11 2.06
CA ASN A 79 7.69 10.31 3.47
C ASN A 79 6.91 9.10 4.00
N ALA A 80 7.14 8.75 5.26
CA ALA A 80 6.34 7.75 5.95
C ALA A 80 4.87 8.20 6.01
N ASP A 81 3.96 7.25 5.88
CA ASP A 81 2.49 7.38 5.95
C ASP A 81 1.84 8.19 4.82
N ASP A 82 2.62 8.89 3.99
CA ASP A 82 2.08 9.71 2.92
C ASP A 82 1.48 8.85 1.79
N GLY A 83 0.17 8.98 1.60
CA GLY A 83 -0.58 8.17 0.64
C GLY A 83 -0.70 6.69 1.02
N ILE A 84 -0.46 6.34 2.29
CA ILE A 84 -0.58 4.96 2.78
C ILE A 84 -1.81 4.82 3.68
N THR A 85 -2.55 3.73 3.50
CA THR A 85 -3.57 3.26 4.43
C THR A 85 -3.13 1.93 5.04
N TYR A 86 -3.27 1.81 6.35
CA TYR A 86 -2.89 0.63 7.11
C TYR A 86 -4.08 -0.20 7.55
N SER A 87 -3.86 -1.52 7.59
CA SER A 87 -4.79 -2.47 8.20
C SER A 87 -4.04 -3.61 8.87
N ILE A 88 -4.75 -4.37 9.70
CA ILE A 88 -4.24 -5.59 10.31
C ILE A 88 -4.98 -6.79 9.71
N LYS A 89 -4.25 -7.85 9.38
CA LYS A 89 -4.82 -9.12 8.90
C LYS A 89 -5.72 -9.73 9.97
N ASN A 90 -6.92 -10.19 9.57
CA ASN A 90 -8.04 -10.57 10.43
C ASN A 90 -7.70 -11.32 11.74
N ALA A 91 -6.79 -12.30 11.73
CA ALA A 91 -6.46 -13.04 12.95
C ALA A 91 -5.84 -12.13 14.05
N SER A 92 -4.98 -11.21 13.64
CA SER A 92 -4.28 -10.27 14.54
C SER A 92 -5.18 -9.12 15.02
N THR A 93 -6.32 -8.85 14.37
CA THR A 93 -7.24 -7.77 14.79
C THR A 93 -7.90 -8.04 16.13
N SER A 94 -7.87 -9.28 16.64
CA SER A 94 -8.42 -9.61 17.96
C SER A 94 -7.64 -8.98 19.11
N LYS A 95 -6.31 -8.88 18.98
CA LYS A 95 -5.39 -8.43 20.03
C LYS A 95 -4.87 -7.01 19.83
N PHE A 96 -4.78 -6.58 18.58
CA PHE A 96 -4.19 -5.30 18.19
C PHE A 96 -5.22 -4.39 17.53
N ALA A 97 -5.00 -3.09 17.69
CA ALA A 97 -5.61 -2.03 16.89
C ALA A 97 -4.52 -1.32 16.10
N ILE A 98 -4.86 -0.77 14.94
CA ILE A 98 -3.99 0.10 14.14
C ILE A 98 -4.76 1.37 13.77
N THR A 99 -4.09 2.51 13.83
CA THR A 99 -4.60 3.77 13.28
C THR A 99 -4.34 3.75 11.78
N THR A 100 -5.39 3.82 10.98
CA THR A 100 -5.33 3.58 9.52
C THR A 100 -4.43 4.54 8.78
N ASP A 101 -4.28 5.76 9.27
CA ASP A 101 -3.62 6.84 8.52
C ASP A 101 -2.17 7.05 8.98
N THR A 102 -1.80 6.52 10.14
CA THR A 102 -0.48 6.76 10.77
C THR A 102 0.25 5.48 11.12
N GLY A 103 -0.34 4.31 10.85
CA GLY A 103 0.31 3.01 11.12
C GLY A 103 0.56 2.70 12.59
N ILE A 104 0.07 3.52 13.53
CA ILE A 104 0.28 3.36 14.97
C ILE A 104 -0.49 2.14 15.46
N VAL A 105 0.23 1.16 15.99
CA VAL A 105 -0.32 -0.05 16.59
C VAL A 105 -0.40 0.09 18.10
N THR A 106 -1.50 -0.39 18.67
CA THR A 106 -1.68 -0.55 20.12
C THR A 106 -2.25 -1.91 20.48
N TYR A 107 -2.08 -2.33 21.73
CA TYR A 107 -2.82 -3.46 22.28
C TYR A 107 -4.26 -3.06 22.65
N LYS A 108 -5.22 -3.94 22.41
CA LYS A 108 -6.62 -3.74 22.83
C LYS A 108 -6.87 -4.03 24.31
N ALA A 109 -5.95 -4.74 24.95
CA ALA A 109 -6.00 -5.09 26.36
C ALA A 109 -4.60 -5.06 26.97
N ILE A 110 -4.54 -4.77 28.27
CA ILE A 110 -3.29 -4.80 29.02
C ILE A 110 -2.72 -6.23 29.02
N GLN A 111 -1.43 -6.36 28.74
CA GLN A 111 -0.73 -7.65 28.84
C GLN A 111 -0.16 -7.83 30.25
N THR A 112 -0.65 -8.83 31.00
CA THR A 112 -0.31 -9.05 32.42
C THR A 112 0.71 -10.17 32.65
N THR A 113 1.11 -10.86 31.59
CA THR A 113 2.13 -11.92 31.59
C THR A 113 3.13 -11.66 30.48
N VAL A 114 4.31 -12.28 30.55
CA VAL A 114 5.27 -12.30 29.44
C VAL A 114 4.57 -12.84 28.19
N HIS A 115 4.78 -12.20 27.05
CA HIS A 115 4.16 -12.56 25.78
C HIS A 115 5.18 -12.51 24.63
N SER A 116 4.79 -13.10 23.50
CA SER A 116 5.46 -12.95 22.22
C SER A 116 4.38 -13.08 21.17
N ASP A 117 3.86 -11.93 20.76
CA ASP A 117 2.72 -11.83 19.87
C ASP A 117 3.16 -11.44 18.47
N THR A 118 2.39 -11.87 17.48
CA THR A 118 2.62 -11.46 16.09
C THR A 118 1.46 -10.65 15.55
N VAL A 119 1.79 -9.55 14.88
CA VAL A 119 0.83 -8.72 14.15
C VAL A 119 1.26 -8.64 12.69
N ALA A 120 0.37 -9.06 11.78
CA ALA A 120 0.55 -8.87 10.35
C ALA A 120 -0.14 -7.58 9.92
N ILE A 121 0.66 -6.59 9.55
CA ILE A 121 0.24 -5.24 9.14
C ILE A 121 0.31 -5.19 7.61
N ILE A 122 -0.73 -4.65 6.99
CA ILE A 122 -0.81 -4.42 5.55
C ILE A 122 -0.77 -2.90 5.34
N ALA A 123 0.18 -2.43 4.55
CA ALA A 123 0.23 -1.08 4.03
C ALA A 123 -0.27 -1.11 2.58
N THR A 124 -1.19 -0.21 2.23
CA THR A 124 -1.76 -0.07 0.89
C THR A 124 -1.64 1.37 0.42
N ASP A 125 -1.15 1.58 -0.80
CA ASP A 125 -1.05 2.93 -1.36
C ASP A 125 -2.38 3.41 -1.99
N VAL A 126 -2.36 4.63 -2.52
CA VAL A 126 -3.49 5.25 -3.24
C VAL A 126 -3.87 4.52 -4.53
N ALA A 127 -2.94 3.78 -5.15
CA ALA A 127 -3.18 2.99 -6.35
C ALA A 127 -3.72 1.58 -6.04
N GLY A 128 -3.72 1.18 -4.77
CA GLY A 128 -4.15 -0.11 -4.28
C GLY A 128 -3.05 -1.17 -4.24
N ASN A 129 -1.79 -0.83 -4.51
CA ASN A 129 -0.67 -1.76 -4.31
C ASN A 129 -0.46 -1.97 -2.81
N ALA A 130 -0.03 -3.16 -2.40
CA ALA A 130 0.01 -3.52 -0.99
C ALA A 130 1.21 -4.39 -0.62
N THR A 131 1.74 -4.14 0.59
CA THR A 131 2.79 -4.94 1.21
C THR A 131 2.35 -5.38 2.60
N GLU A 132 2.67 -6.62 2.97
CA GLU A 132 2.45 -7.16 4.31
C GLU A 132 3.79 -7.21 5.08
N GLN A 133 3.81 -6.73 6.32
CA GLN A 133 4.90 -6.92 7.27
C GLN A 133 4.37 -7.62 8.53
N THR A 134 5.05 -8.70 8.93
CA THR A 134 4.80 -9.34 10.23
C THR A 134 5.77 -8.76 11.26
N VAL A 135 5.23 -8.29 12.38
CA VAL A 135 5.98 -7.72 13.50
C VAL A 135 5.78 -8.60 14.74
N THR A 136 6.87 -8.89 15.44
CA THR A 136 6.84 -9.58 16.74
C THR A 136 6.89 -8.55 17.87
N VAL A 137 5.92 -8.60 18.77
CA VAL A 137 5.83 -7.73 19.95
C VAL A 137 6.00 -8.57 21.23
N SER A 138 7.05 -8.30 21.99
CA SER A 138 7.44 -9.07 23.18
C SER A 138 7.60 -8.25 24.45
#